data_AF-A0AB39SAF7-F1
#
_entry.id   AF-A0AB39SAF7-F1
#
_cell.length_a   1.000
_cell.length_b   1.000
_cell.length_c   1.000
_cell.angle_alpha   90.00
_cell.angle_beta   90.00
_cell.angle_gamma   90.00
#
_symmetry.space_group_name_H-M   'P 1'
#
loop_
_entity.id
_entity.type
_entity.pdbx_description
1 polymer ?
#
loop_
_entity_poly.entity_id
_entity_poly.type
_entity_poly.pdbx_seq_one_letter_code
_entity_poly.pdbx_strand_id
1 'polypeptide(L)'
;MTVLVSTPIKAGNSMAATTAMSSAGVTGRNTLTRPSHAAEAADGARIPREFVHRADDSDVLLTHFQACADGSYRMAARWPRAHALFSPVAGSRENPMLMAETIRQAGAVVSHMAYDAPTDLHFLLWDLRYEVPEEVLGAGVPLSPATAVVRFDDVKMRGKRLSSFRFEVELYRGAVRVGHGAASASCVSPAAYSRLRPARPESADPAPLPAPVSPVLVGRTRAQDVLVAPSGTPGSWLLRADRSHPVIFDSQSDHMPGRGVIEAMRQAAQLATGYEHIIVPSMNAEFCRYVELDRPCHLTAEHRRPLPDGRIPTRVTLTQDDEVAARGMLMVRPAAADSGANGTSAPAAFATV
;
A
#
# COMPACT_ATOMS: atom_id res chain seq x y z
N MET A 1 29.63 7.41 35.81
CA MET A 1 28.45 7.73 36.62
C MET A 1 27.28 7.84 35.66
N THR A 2 26.50 6.77 35.62
CA THR A 2 25.54 6.41 34.56
C THR A 2 24.18 6.97 34.91
N VAL A 3 23.48 7.60 33.96
CA VAL A 3 22.03 7.73 34.03
C VAL A 3 21.43 7.36 32.66
N LEU A 4 20.96 6.12 32.59
CA LEU A 4 20.00 5.62 31.62
C LEU A 4 18.64 6.27 31.88
N VAL A 5 17.98 6.75 30.82
CA VAL A 5 16.51 6.83 30.78
C VAL A 5 16.05 6.22 29.46
N SER A 6 15.97 4.89 29.45
CA SER A 6 15.15 4.15 28.50
C SER A 6 13.74 4.08 29.06
N THR A 7 12.76 4.63 28.35
CA THR A 7 11.34 4.32 28.59
C THR A 7 10.84 3.55 27.37
N PRO A 8 10.41 2.29 27.50
CA PRO A 8 9.84 1.54 26.38
C PRO A 8 8.40 2.01 26.14
N ILE A 9 8.08 2.38 24.90
CA ILE A 9 6.70 2.55 24.46
C ILE A 9 6.13 1.15 24.20
N LYS A 10 5.09 0.79 24.95
CA LYS A 10 4.44 -0.52 24.93
C LYS A 10 4.01 -0.92 23.51
N ALA A 11 4.53 -2.06 23.05
CA ALA A 11 3.97 -2.82 21.95
C ALA A 11 2.52 -3.22 22.29
N GLY A 12 1.57 -2.82 21.45
CA GLY A 12 0.20 -3.32 21.51
C GLY A 12 0.18 -4.78 21.07
N ASN A 13 -0.19 -5.67 21.99
CA ASN A 13 -0.28 -7.10 21.75
C ASN A 13 -1.26 -7.44 20.61
N SER A 14 -0.75 -8.19 19.64
CA SER A 14 -1.53 -9.10 18.81
C SER A 14 -2.15 -10.17 19.72
N MET A 15 -3.47 -10.29 19.74
CA MET A 15 -4.15 -11.43 20.36
C MET A 15 -5.02 -12.15 19.34
N ALA A 16 -4.75 -13.44 19.23
CA ALA A 16 -5.47 -14.41 18.43
C ALA A 16 -6.94 -14.53 18.87
N ALA A 17 -7.81 -14.68 17.89
CA ALA A 17 -9.21 -15.02 18.10
C ALA A 17 -9.34 -16.43 18.70
N THR A 18 -10.18 -16.58 19.72
CA THR A 18 -10.78 -17.87 20.10
C THR A 18 -12.24 -17.63 20.45
N THR A 19 -13.11 -18.37 19.76
CA THR A 19 -14.56 -18.36 19.85
C THR A 19 -15.05 -18.93 21.18
N ALA A 20 -16.01 -18.26 21.81
CA ALA A 20 -16.97 -18.89 22.71
C ALA A 20 -18.34 -18.22 22.56
N MET A 21 -19.35 -19.02 22.22
CA MET A 21 -20.75 -18.62 22.15
C MET A 21 -21.30 -18.33 23.55
N SER A 22 -22.02 -17.22 23.71
CA SER A 22 -23.06 -17.12 24.74
C SER A 22 -24.18 -16.21 24.25
N SER A 23 -25.39 -16.76 24.35
CA SER A 23 -26.67 -16.21 23.93
C SER A 23 -27.28 -15.33 25.01
N ALA A 24 -27.65 -14.10 24.67
CA ALA A 24 -28.78 -13.39 25.28
C ALA A 24 -29.26 -12.31 24.31
N GLY A 25 -30.55 -12.35 23.98
CA GLY A 25 -31.14 -11.63 22.87
C GLY A 25 -31.31 -10.12 23.09
N VAL A 26 -31.22 -9.39 21.99
CA VAL A 26 -31.93 -8.12 21.80
C VAL A 26 -32.56 -8.17 20.41
N THR A 27 -33.89 -8.10 20.43
CA THR A 27 -34.78 -7.98 19.27
C THR A 27 -34.63 -6.63 18.60
N GLY A 28 -34.37 -6.62 17.29
CA GLY A 28 -34.40 -5.40 16.48
C GLY A 28 -33.90 -5.68 15.06
N ARG A 29 -34.75 -6.30 14.22
CA ARG A 29 -34.49 -6.39 12.77
C ARG A 29 -34.53 -4.97 12.19
N ASN A 30 -33.38 -4.41 11.84
CA ASN A 30 -33.31 -3.34 10.85
C ASN A 30 -32.69 -3.91 9.58
N THR A 31 -33.54 -3.98 8.56
CA THR A 31 -33.23 -4.28 7.16
C THR A 31 -32.05 -3.46 6.66
N LEU A 32 -31.04 -4.14 6.11
CA LEU A 32 -29.98 -3.52 5.32
C LEU A 32 -30.61 -2.83 4.11
N THR A 33 -30.70 -1.50 4.13
CA THR A 33 -31.04 -0.71 2.95
C THR A 33 -29.79 -0.59 2.08
N ARG A 34 -29.80 -1.30 0.95
CA ARG A 34 -28.81 -1.21 -0.13
C ARG A 34 -28.80 0.23 -0.69
N PRO A 35 -27.65 0.92 -0.81
CA PRO A 35 -27.64 2.28 -1.36
C PRO A 35 -28.08 2.26 -2.83
N SER A 36 -29.01 3.15 -3.17
CA SER A 36 -29.55 3.33 -4.52
C SER A 36 -28.45 3.85 -5.45
N HIS A 37 -28.06 3.04 -6.43
CA HIS A 37 -27.31 3.50 -7.60
C HIS A 37 -28.22 4.34 -8.49
N ALA A 38 -28.29 5.65 -8.26
CA ALA A 38 -28.77 6.61 -9.24
C ALA A 38 -28.41 8.05 -8.84
N ALA A 39 -27.27 8.52 -9.33
CA ALA A 39 -27.14 9.83 -9.95
C ALA A 39 -25.88 9.74 -10.81
N GLU A 40 -26.07 9.78 -12.14
CA GLU A 40 -24.98 10.00 -13.08
C GLU A 40 -24.17 11.20 -12.60
N ALA A 41 -22.86 10.98 -12.48
CA ALA A 41 -21.89 11.98 -12.08
C ALA A 41 -22.04 13.18 -13.03
N ALA A 42 -22.61 14.27 -12.51
CA ALA A 42 -22.52 15.57 -13.14
C ALA A 42 -21.03 15.86 -13.37
N ASP A 43 -20.73 16.24 -14.60
CA ASP A 43 -19.42 16.62 -15.10
C ASP A 43 -18.66 17.56 -14.13
N GLY A 44 -17.44 17.21 -13.74
CA GLY A 44 -16.38 18.22 -13.68
C GLY A 44 -15.86 18.74 -12.34
N ALA A 45 -15.70 17.92 -11.29
CA ALA A 45 -14.74 18.28 -10.24
C ALA A 45 -13.57 17.29 -10.21
N ARG A 46 -12.49 17.64 -10.94
CA ARG A 46 -11.19 17.00 -10.76
C ARG A 46 -10.74 17.21 -9.32
N ILE A 47 -10.21 16.16 -8.70
CA ILE A 47 -9.48 16.32 -7.43
C ILE A 47 -8.09 16.86 -7.79
N PRO A 48 -7.66 17.99 -7.21
CA PRO A 48 -6.34 18.54 -7.48
C PRO A 48 -5.23 17.55 -7.07
N ARG A 49 -4.16 17.46 -7.88
CA ARG A 49 -3.04 16.53 -7.63
C ARG A 49 -2.37 16.74 -6.28
N GLU A 50 -2.36 17.97 -5.77
CA GLU A 50 -1.87 18.31 -4.44
C GLU A 50 -2.68 17.64 -3.31
N PHE A 51 -3.96 17.33 -3.52
CA PHE A 51 -4.80 16.67 -2.50
C PHE A 51 -4.59 15.15 -2.45
N VAL A 52 -3.86 14.60 -3.42
CA VAL A 52 -3.43 13.19 -3.43
C VAL A 52 -1.91 13.04 -3.28
N HIS A 53 -1.21 14.16 -3.05
CA HIS A 53 0.25 14.28 -2.96
C HIS A 53 0.94 13.73 -4.21
N ARG A 54 0.52 14.20 -5.38
CA ARG A 54 1.11 13.87 -6.68
C ARG A 54 1.59 15.12 -7.41
N ALA A 55 2.70 14.98 -8.13
CA ALA A 55 3.18 16.02 -9.04
C ALA A 55 2.60 15.90 -10.45
N ASP A 56 2.06 14.74 -10.83
CA ASP A 56 1.46 14.50 -12.15
C ASP A 56 -0.04 14.21 -12.01
N ASP A 57 -0.86 14.83 -12.85
CA ASP A 57 -2.31 14.61 -12.89
C ASP A 57 -2.66 13.18 -13.35
N SER A 58 -1.78 12.53 -14.12
CA SER A 58 -1.97 11.15 -14.58
C SER A 58 -1.88 10.12 -13.45
N ASP A 59 -1.31 10.49 -12.30
CA ASP A 59 -1.26 9.65 -11.11
C ASP A 59 -2.47 9.86 -10.18
N VAL A 60 -3.43 10.73 -10.54
CA VAL A 60 -4.65 10.96 -9.76
C VAL A 60 -5.71 9.91 -10.12
N LEU A 61 -5.99 9.00 -9.19
CA LEU A 61 -6.94 7.89 -9.39
C LEU A 61 -8.37 8.25 -9.02
N LEU A 62 -8.57 9.35 -8.29
CA LEU A 62 -9.84 9.73 -7.69
C LEU A 62 -10.38 11.03 -8.26
N THR A 63 -11.70 11.13 -8.38
CA THR A 63 -12.41 12.33 -8.85
C THR A 63 -13.75 12.46 -8.12
N HIS A 64 -14.47 13.58 -8.28
CA HIS A 64 -15.85 13.75 -7.81
C HIS A 64 -16.04 13.44 -6.31
N PHE A 65 -15.47 14.27 -5.45
CA PHE A 65 -15.62 14.14 -4.01
C PHE A 65 -17.02 14.57 -3.52
N GLN A 66 -17.66 13.73 -2.71
CA GLN A 66 -18.97 14.00 -2.12
C GLN A 66 -19.03 13.53 -0.66
N ALA A 67 -19.41 14.42 0.25
CA ALA A 67 -19.81 14.04 1.61
C ALA A 67 -21.25 13.48 1.60
N CYS A 68 -21.48 12.37 2.31
CA CYS A 68 -22.78 11.72 2.41
C CYS A 68 -23.43 11.97 3.77
N ALA A 69 -24.76 11.89 3.84
CA ALA A 69 -25.52 12.12 5.07
C ALA A 69 -25.25 11.11 6.19
N ASP A 70 -24.76 9.91 5.84
CA ASP A 70 -24.37 8.86 6.79
C ASP A 70 -22.97 9.05 7.38
N GLY A 71 -22.31 10.18 7.10
CA GLY A 71 -20.94 10.48 7.54
C GLY A 71 -19.85 9.82 6.70
N SER A 72 -20.20 9.10 5.63
CA SER A 72 -19.22 8.58 4.67
C SER A 72 -18.89 9.61 3.59
N TYR A 73 -17.82 9.34 2.85
CA TYR A 73 -17.41 10.11 1.68
C TYR A 73 -17.41 9.22 0.45
N ARG A 74 -17.85 9.74 -0.69
CA ARG A 74 -17.87 9.05 -1.98
C ARG A 74 -16.98 9.76 -2.97
N MET A 75 -16.23 8.97 -3.74
CA MET A 75 -15.41 9.43 -4.86
C MET A 75 -15.61 8.51 -6.06
N ALA A 76 -15.51 9.05 -7.26
CA ALA A 76 -15.34 8.23 -8.45
C ALA A 76 -13.87 7.80 -8.59
N ALA A 77 -13.63 6.55 -8.98
CA ALA A 77 -12.29 6.01 -9.18
C ALA A 77 -12.06 5.72 -10.68
N ARG A 78 -10.84 5.99 -11.17
CA ARG A 78 -10.43 5.73 -12.55
C ARG A 78 -9.00 5.21 -12.54
N TRP A 79 -8.84 3.92 -12.78
CA TRP A 79 -7.51 3.31 -12.88
C TRP A 79 -6.89 3.53 -14.26
N PRO A 80 -5.59 3.84 -14.33
CA PRO A 80 -4.90 4.02 -15.60
C PRO A 80 -4.79 2.70 -16.35
N ARG A 81 -4.92 2.74 -17.68
CA ARG A 81 -4.69 1.55 -18.53
C ARG A 81 -3.22 1.17 -18.64
N ALA A 82 -2.32 2.15 -18.49
CA ALA A 82 -0.87 1.97 -18.52
C ALA A 82 -0.24 2.88 -17.47
N HIS A 83 0.73 2.36 -16.70
CA HIS A 83 1.43 3.09 -15.65
C HIS A 83 2.75 2.39 -15.28
N ALA A 84 3.84 3.11 -15.05
CA ALA A 84 5.17 2.50 -14.85
C ALA A 84 5.21 1.41 -13.76
N LEU A 85 4.58 1.68 -12.60
CA LEU A 85 4.54 0.72 -11.47
C LEU A 85 3.27 -0.13 -11.42
N PHE A 86 2.20 0.29 -12.11
CA PHE A 86 0.86 -0.28 -11.97
C PHE A 86 0.32 -0.82 -13.30
N SER A 87 1.20 -1.07 -14.27
CA SER A 87 0.85 -1.72 -15.52
C SER A 87 0.19 -3.08 -15.25
N PRO A 88 -0.68 -3.53 -16.16
CA PRO A 88 -1.25 -4.86 -16.10
C PRO A 88 -0.19 -5.95 -15.91
N VAL A 89 -0.47 -6.90 -15.02
CA VAL A 89 0.35 -8.08 -14.78
C VAL A 89 0.15 -9.07 -15.91
N ALA A 90 1.24 -9.70 -16.37
CA ALA A 90 1.22 -10.65 -17.49
C ALA A 90 0.52 -10.09 -18.77
N GLY A 91 0.57 -8.76 -18.97
CA GLY A 91 0.09 -8.08 -20.18
C GLY A 91 -1.40 -7.73 -20.20
N SER A 92 -2.26 -8.41 -19.44
CA SER A 92 -3.72 -8.23 -19.49
C SER A 92 -4.39 -8.04 -18.14
N ARG A 93 -3.82 -8.59 -17.06
CA ARG A 93 -4.50 -8.64 -15.77
C ARG A 93 -4.31 -7.35 -14.98
N GLU A 94 -5.40 -6.76 -14.52
CA GLU A 94 -5.33 -5.54 -13.69
C GLU A 94 -4.50 -5.77 -12.43
N ASN A 95 -3.68 -4.78 -12.08
CA ASN A 95 -2.73 -4.87 -10.99
C ASN A 95 -3.41 -4.51 -9.65
N PRO A 96 -3.61 -5.47 -8.71
CA PRO A 96 -4.31 -5.18 -7.46
C PRO A 96 -3.61 -4.16 -6.57
N MET A 97 -2.31 -3.88 -6.80
CA MET A 97 -1.58 -2.84 -6.06
C MET A 97 -2.17 -1.43 -6.27
N LEU A 98 -2.97 -1.22 -7.32
CA LEU A 98 -3.77 0.01 -7.49
C LEU A 98 -4.78 0.21 -6.36
N MET A 99 -5.22 -0.85 -5.67
CA MET A 99 -6.05 -0.72 -4.47
C MET A 99 -5.31 0.03 -3.37
N ALA A 100 -4.06 -0.34 -3.09
CA ALA A 100 -3.26 0.33 -2.08
C ALA A 100 -3.09 1.82 -2.39
N GLU A 101 -2.78 2.17 -3.64
CA GLU A 101 -2.68 3.58 -4.03
C GLU A 101 -4.04 4.29 -3.97
N THR A 102 -5.12 3.64 -4.39
CA THR A 102 -6.49 4.22 -4.31
C THR A 102 -6.88 4.51 -2.85
N ILE A 103 -6.61 3.58 -1.94
CA ILE A 103 -6.86 3.73 -0.49
C ILE A 103 -6.03 4.88 0.07
N ARG A 104 -4.74 4.92 -0.24
CA ARG A 104 -3.85 5.99 0.21
C ARG A 104 -4.32 7.37 -0.27
N GLN A 105 -4.72 7.48 -1.54
CA GLN A 105 -5.28 8.72 -2.09
C GLN A 105 -6.59 9.11 -1.41
N ALA A 106 -7.48 8.14 -1.17
CA ALA A 106 -8.78 8.40 -0.55
C ALA A 106 -8.65 9.02 0.84
N GLY A 107 -7.72 8.51 1.66
CA GLY A 107 -7.42 9.10 2.96
C GLY A 107 -6.85 10.52 2.86
N ALA A 108 -5.94 10.77 1.90
CA ALA A 108 -5.40 12.12 1.70
C ALA A 108 -6.49 13.11 1.28
N VAL A 109 -7.33 12.75 0.29
CA VAL A 109 -8.42 13.59 -0.21
C VAL A 109 -9.40 13.97 0.90
N VAL A 110 -9.89 12.99 1.66
CA VAL A 110 -10.83 13.26 2.76
C VAL A 110 -10.18 14.16 3.81
N SER A 111 -8.91 13.95 4.13
CA SER A 111 -8.19 14.80 5.08
C SER A 111 -8.15 16.26 4.63
N HIS A 112 -7.87 16.52 3.36
CA HIS A 112 -7.83 17.88 2.82
C HIS A 112 -9.22 18.49 2.65
N MET A 113 -10.16 17.75 2.07
CA MET A 113 -11.47 18.29 1.64
C MET A 113 -12.54 18.30 2.73
N ALA A 114 -12.47 17.40 3.72
CA ALA A 114 -13.45 17.32 4.80
C ALA A 114 -12.94 17.80 6.17
N TYR A 115 -11.62 17.78 6.38
CA TYR A 115 -10.99 18.15 7.65
C TYR A 115 -10.06 19.37 7.52
N ASP A 116 -10.10 20.07 6.39
CA ASP A 116 -9.32 21.28 6.10
C ASP A 116 -7.82 21.10 6.40
N ALA A 117 -7.29 19.89 6.20
CA ALA A 117 -5.87 19.63 6.38
C ALA A 117 -5.08 20.45 5.34
N PRO A 118 -4.09 21.25 5.75
CA PRO A 118 -3.20 21.94 4.82
C PRO A 118 -2.44 20.97 3.91
N THR A 119 -2.15 21.37 2.67
CA THR A 119 -1.43 20.53 1.69
C THR A 119 0.04 20.30 2.03
N ASP A 120 0.63 21.12 2.91
CA ASP A 120 1.99 20.96 3.44
C ASP A 120 2.04 20.07 4.70
N LEU A 121 0.90 19.52 5.14
CA LEU A 121 0.85 18.61 6.28
C LEU A 121 1.51 17.27 5.91
N HIS A 122 2.45 16.81 6.74
CA HIS A 122 3.08 15.51 6.54
C HIS A 122 2.17 14.40 7.07
N PHE A 123 1.89 13.41 6.22
CA PHE A 123 1.13 12.23 6.57
C PHE A 123 2.09 11.08 6.88
N LEU A 124 2.14 10.69 8.15
CA LEU A 124 2.91 9.55 8.63
C LEU A 124 2.00 8.33 8.62
N LEU A 125 2.09 7.54 7.56
CA LEU A 125 1.33 6.29 7.40
C LEU A 125 1.89 5.23 8.36
N TRP A 126 1.03 4.58 9.15
CA TRP A 126 1.44 3.54 10.11
C TRP A 126 1.11 2.13 9.61
N ASP A 127 -0.01 2.00 8.92
CA ASP A 127 -0.42 0.75 8.30
C ASP A 127 -1.23 1.02 7.03
N LEU A 128 -1.23 0.04 6.14
CA LEU A 128 -2.11 -0.03 4.98
C LEU A 128 -2.43 -1.48 4.68
N ARG A 129 -3.72 -1.78 4.56
CA ARG A 129 -4.22 -3.09 4.15
C ARG A 129 -5.25 -3.00 3.04
N TYR A 130 -5.29 -4.03 2.21
CA TYR A 130 -6.38 -4.24 1.26
C TYR A 130 -6.61 -5.72 0.99
N GLU A 131 -7.78 -6.03 0.47
CA GLU A 131 -8.16 -7.36 0.01
C GLU A 131 -9.17 -7.27 -1.13
N VAL A 132 -8.89 -8.05 -2.18
CA VAL A 132 -9.85 -8.42 -3.23
C VAL A 132 -10.68 -9.61 -2.72
N PRO A 133 -12.02 -9.57 -2.73
CA PRO A 133 -12.85 -10.71 -2.34
C PRO A 133 -12.59 -11.95 -3.21
N GLU A 134 -12.62 -13.15 -2.62
CA GLU A 134 -12.33 -14.39 -3.34
C GLU A 134 -13.36 -14.65 -4.45
N GLU A 135 -14.61 -14.24 -4.27
CA GLU A 135 -15.65 -14.40 -5.31
C GLU A 135 -15.33 -13.54 -6.54
N VAL A 136 -14.74 -12.36 -6.34
CA VAL A 136 -14.29 -11.46 -7.42
C VAL A 136 -13.09 -12.06 -8.14
N LEU A 137 -12.12 -12.59 -7.37
CA LEU A 137 -10.95 -13.26 -7.93
C LEU A 137 -11.31 -14.52 -8.72
N GLY A 138 -12.15 -15.38 -8.16
CA GLY A 138 -12.57 -16.65 -8.74
C GLY A 138 -13.46 -16.49 -9.97
N ALA A 139 -14.32 -15.47 -9.99
CA ALA A 139 -15.17 -15.15 -11.13
C ALA A 139 -14.45 -14.38 -12.25
N GLY A 140 -13.19 -13.95 -12.04
CA GLY A 140 -12.46 -13.15 -13.02
C GLY A 140 -13.08 -11.78 -13.28
N VAL A 141 -13.77 -11.21 -12.28
CA VAL A 141 -14.40 -9.89 -12.41
C VAL A 141 -13.31 -8.82 -12.50
N PRO A 142 -13.38 -7.87 -13.46
CA PRO A 142 -12.48 -6.74 -13.50
C PRO A 142 -12.50 -5.96 -12.18
N LEU A 143 -11.31 -5.68 -11.66
CA LEU A 143 -11.03 -4.99 -10.41
C LEU A 143 -11.19 -3.47 -10.50
N SER A 144 -11.02 -2.86 -11.68
CA SER A 144 -11.11 -1.42 -11.87
C SER A 144 -12.41 -0.87 -11.26
N PRO A 145 -12.33 -0.13 -10.13
CA PRO A 145 -13.50 0.38 -9.45
C PRO A 145 -14.02 1.62 -10.15
N ALA A 146 -15.33 1.80 -10.11
CA ALA A 146 -16.00 3.04 -10.51
C ALA A 146 -16.19 3.97 -9.31
N THR A 147 -16.26 3.43 -8.09
CA THR A 147 -16.60 4.19 -6.88
C THR A 147 -15.77 3.75 -5.68
N ALA A 148 -15.30 4.71 -4.90
CA ALA A 148 -14.74 4.50 -3.57
C ALA A 148 -15.69 5.11 -2.52
N VAL A 149 -16.01 4.35 -1.48
CA VAL A 149 -16.76 4.80 -0.31
C VAL A 149 -15.83 4.74 0.88
N VAL A 150 -15.67 5.86 1.58
CA VAL A 150 -14.66 6.04 2.62
C VAL A 150 -15.33 6.40 3.93
N ARG A 151 -14.90 5.77 5.02
CA ARG A 151 -15.31 6.11 6.39
C ARG A 151 -14.09 6.38 7.23
N PHE A 152 -14.08 7.51 7.93
CA PHE A 152 -13.03 7.88 8.87
C PHE A 152 -13.46 7.46 10.28
N ASP A 153 -12.55 6.81 11.00
CA ASP A 153 -12.70 6.29 12.35
C ASP A 153 -11.55 6.79 13.23
N ASP A 154 -11.73 6.80 14.56
CA ASP A 154 -10.71 7.26 15.54
C ASP A 154 -10.03 8.60 15.13
N VAL A 155 -10.83 9.54 14.63
CA VAL A 155 -10.33 10.85 14.20
C VAL A 155 -9.98 11.70 15.41
N LYS A 156 -8.72 12.13 15.48
CA LYS A 156 -8.21 12.98 16.57
C LYS A 156 -7.87 14.36 16.03
N MET A 157 -8.38 15.36 16.72
CA MET A 157 -8.11 16.77 16.44
C MET A 157 -7.24 17.37 17.55
N ARG A 158 -6.31 18.25 17.19
CA ARG A 158 -5.58 19.11 18.12
C ARG A 158 -6.04 20.55 17.89
N GLY A 159 -7.03 20.99 18.68
CA GLY A 159 -7.78 22.20 18.36
C GLY A 159 -8.57 22.00 17.06
N LYS A 160 -8.36 22.87 16.07
CA LYS A 160 -8.99 22.74 14.73
C LYS A 160 -8.18 21.90 13.73
N ARG A 161 -7.03 21.36 14.12
CA ARG A 161 -6.11 20.67 13.21
C ARG A 161 -6.27 19.17 13.30
N LEU A 162 -6.40 18.50 12.16
CA LEU A 162 -6.33 17.05 12.08
C LEU A 162 -4.98 16.55 12.60
N SER A 163 -4.99 15.60 13.54
CA SER A 163 -3.79 15.07 14.20
C SER A 163 -3.53 13.61 13.88
N SER A 164 -4.57 12.78 13.82
CA SER A 164 -4.46 11.39 13.39
C SER A 164 -5.84 10.85 13.03
N PHE A 165 -5.88 9.79 12.26
CA PHE A 165 -7.11 9.10 11.91
C PHE A 165 -6.82 7.66 11.50
N ARG A 166 -7.86 6.84 11.57
CA ARG A 166 -7.99 5.57 10.87
C ARG A 166 -9.08 5.74 9.82
N PHE A 167 -9.02 5.00 8.74
CA PHE A 167 -10.11 5.01 7.77
C PHE A 167 -10.23 3.67 7.06
N GLU A 168 -11.45 3.38 6.60
CA GLU A 168 -11.77 2.22 5.77
C GLU A 168 -12.30 2.69 4.41
N VAL A 169 -12.00 1.91 3.38
CA VAL A 169 -12.42 2.17 2.00
C VAL A 169 -13.04 0.91 1.43
N GLU A 170 -14.23 1.05 0.87
CA GLU A 170 -14.86 0.05 0.03
C GLU A 170 -14.83 0.49 -1.43
N LEU A 171 -14.38 -0.40 -2.31
CA LEU A 171 -14.23 -0.14 -3.74
C LEU A 171 -15.28 -0.94 -4.51
N TYR A 172 -16.02 -0.25 -5.39
CA TYR A 172 -17.15 -0.82 -6.11
C TYR A 172 -17.02 -0.65 -7.62
N ARG A 173 -17.41 -1.69 -8.35
CA ARG A 173 -17.68 -1.67 -9.78
C ARG A 173 -19.17 -1.93 -10.00
N GLY A 174 -19.93 -0.87 -10.27
CA GLY A 174 -21.38 -0.95 -10.17
C GLY A 174 -21.78 -1.39 -8.76
N ALA A 175 -22.65 -2.40 -8.65
CA ALA A 175 -23.08 -2.94 -7.35
C ALA A 175 -22.13 -4.00 -6.75
N VAL A 176 -21.04 -4.37 -7.45
CA VAL A 176 -20.10 -5.39 -6.99
C VAL A 176 -18.98 -4.74 -6.19
N ARG A 177 -18.80 -5.15 -4.93
CA ARG A 177 -17.63 -4.75 -4.15
C ARG A 177 -16.41 -5.52 -4.67
N VAL A 178 -15.51 -4.81 -5.34
CA VAL A 178 -14.31 -5.39 -5.97
C VAL A 178 -13.11 -5.38 -5.04
N GLY A 179 -13.13 -4.55 -3.99
CA GLY A 179 -12.06 -4.49 -3.01
C GLY A 179 -12.49 -3.77 -1.74
N HIS A 180 -11.74 -3.99 -0.68
CA HIS A 180 -11.85 -3.20 0.54
C HIS A 180 -10.48 -3.05 1.18
N GLY A 181 -10.31 -2.04 2.03
CA GLY A 181 -9.07 -1.83 2.74
C GLY A 181 -9.17 -0.78 3.82
N ALA A 182 -8.07 -0.58 4.53
CA ALA A 182 -7.98 0.40 5.60
C ALA A 182 -6.54 0.89 5.74
N ALA A 183 -6.38 2.04 6.37
CA ALA A 183 -5.08 2.54 6.77
C ALA A 183 -5.23 3.45 8.00
N SER A 184 -4.12 3.73 8.67
CA SER A 184 -4.06 4.76 9.70
C SER A 184 -2.86 5.67 9.49
N ALA A 185 -3.03 6.94 9.86
CA ALA A 185 -1.99 7.94 9.71
C ALA A 185 -2.02 8.96 10.85
N SER A 186 -0.83 9.50 11.15
CA SER A 186 -0.68 10.73 11.92
C SER A 186 -0.40 11.90 10.99
N CYS A 187 -0.91 13.06 11.35
CA CYS A 187 -0.69 14.31 10.63
C CYS A 187 0.24 15.21 11.44
N VAL A 188 1.37 15.60 10.86
CA VAL A 188 2.34 16.46 11.52
C VAL A 188 2.61 17.71 10.68
N SER A 189 2.61 18.87 11.34
CA SER A 189 2.94 20.14 10.68
C SER A 189 4.41 20.15 10.24
N PRO A 190 4.79 20.96 9.25
CA PRO A 190 6.20 21.11 8.87
C PRO A 190 7.11 21.43 10.07
N ALA A 191 6.71 22.37 10.92
CA ALA A 191 7.47 22.73 12.12
C ALA A 191 7.58 21.58 13.15
N ALA A 192 6.57 20.73 13.28
CA ALA A 192 6.64 19.56 14.14
C ALA A 192 7.49 18.46 13.51
N TYR A 193 7.37 18.26 12.19
CA TYR A 193 8.17 17.33 11.42
C TYR A 193 9.66 17.67 11.54
N SER A 194 10.07 18.92 11.34
CA SER A 194 11.47 19.35 11.51
C SER A 194 12.03 19.12 12.91
N ARG A 195 11.19 19.10 13.95
CA ARG A 195 11.62 18.78 15.33
C ARG A 195 11.74 17.27 15.57
N LEU A 196 10.90 16.48 14.91
CA LEU A 196 10.93 15.01 14.98
C LEU A 196 12.07 14.43 14.15
N ARG A 197 12.44 15.11 13.05
CA ARG A 197 13.55 14.72 12.18
C ARG A 197 14.87 15.09 12.84
N PRO A 198 15.79 14.14 13.08
CA PRO A 198 17.12 14.45 13.57
C PRO A 198 17.81 15.44 12.63
N ALA A 199 18.62 16.35 13.19
CA ALA A 199 19.48 17.22 12.39
C ALA A 199 20.39 16.34 11.52
N ARG A 200 20.27 16.49 10.20
CA ARG A 200 21.16 15.83 9.25
C ARG A 200 22.22 16.81 8.79
N PRO A 201 23.47 16.36 8.61
CA PRO A 201 24.44 17.14 7.85
C PRO A 201 23.86 17.38 6.45
N GLU A 202 23.83 18.63 5.99
CA GLU A 202 23.43 18.98 4.61
C GLU A 202 24.32 18.29 3.55
N SER A 203 25.47 17.75 3.98
CA SER A 203 26.53 17.17 3.15
C SER A 203 26.65 15.64 3.24
N ALA A 204 25.66 14.91 3.75
CA ALA A 204 25.70 13.45 3.64
C ALA A 204 25.52 13.06 2.18
N ASP A 205 26.59 12.60 1.53
CA ASP A 205 26.53 12.10 0.16
C ASP A 205 25.45 11.01 0.08
N PRO A 206 24.60 11.01 -0.98
CA PRO A 206 23.65 9.94 -1.18
C PRO A 206 24.39 8.60 -1.17
N ALA A 207 23.81 7.59 -0.51
CA ALA A 207 24.32 6.24 -0.65
C ALA A 207 24.40 5.88 -2.15
N PRO A 208 25.50 5.28 -2.63
CA PRO A 208 25.61 4.87 -4.02
C PRO A 208 24.42 4.00 -4.40
N LEU A 209 23.79 4.30 -5.54
CA LEU A 209 22.64 3.53 -6.02
C LEU A 209 23.11 2.12 -6.45
N PRO A 210 22.73 1.04 -5.74
CA PRO A 210 23.22 -0.29 -6.04
C PRO A 210 22.68 -0.80 -7.39
N ALA A 211 23.43 -1.65 -8.11
CA ALA A 211 22.94 -2.21 -9.37
C ALA A 211 21.64 -3.02 -9.14
N PRO A 212 20.59 -2.81 -9.95
CA PRO A 212 19.31 -3.49 -9.75
C PRO A 212 19.43 -5.00 -10.03
N VAL A 213 18.53 -5.79 -9.44
CA VAL A 213 18.26 -7.12 -10.01
C VAL A 213 17.72 -6.97 -11.44
N SER A 214 17.79 -8.04 -12.24
CA SER A 214 17.22 -8.01 -13.59
C SER A 214 15.73 -7.61 -13.56
N PRO A 215 15.30 -6.61 -14.34
CA PRO A 215 13.91 -6.11 -14.30
C PRO A 215 12.87 -7.20 -14.51
N VAL A 216 13.13 -8.18 -15.38
CA VAL A 216 12.18 -9.25 -15.70
C VAL A 216 11.89 -10.14 -14.50
N LEU A 217 12.86 -10.33 -13.59
CA LEU A 217 12.69 -11.15 -12.38
C LEU A 217 11.72 -10.54 -11.37
N VAL A 218 11.45 -9.25 -11.51
CA VAL A 218 10.49 -8.50 -10.69
C VAL A 218 9.34 -7.96 -11.54
N GLY A 219 9.07 -8.52 -12.72
CA GLY A 219 7.95 -8.10 -13.56
C GLY A 219 8.04 -6.65 -14.03
N ARG A 220 9.25 -6.12 -14.22
CA ARG A 220 9.53 -4.78 -14.74
C ARG A 220 10.28 -4.86 -16.06
N THR A 221 10.18 -3.80 -16.85
CA THR A 221 10.89 -3.68 -18.14
C THR A 221 12.06 -2.71 -18.07
N ARG A 222 12.02 -1.73 -17.16
CA ARG A 222 13.05 -0.71 -17.00
C ARG A 222 13.80 -0.91 -15.68
N ALA A 223 15.11 -0.73 -15.72
CA ALA A 223 15.97 -0.78 -14.54
C ALA A 223 15.53 0.22 -13.45
N GLN A 224 15.09 1.42 -13.84
CA GLN A 224 14.61 2.45 -12.93
C GLN A 224 13.42 1.98 -12.06
N ASP A 225 12.52 1.12 -12.59
CA ASP A 225 11.29 0.69 -11.90
C ASP A 225 11.54 -0.50 -10.95
N VAL A 226 12.76 -1.05 -10.95
CA VAL A 226 13.18 -2.04 -9.95
C VAL A 226 13.39 -1.28 -8.62
N LEU A 227 13.20 -1.88 -7.46
CA LEU A 227 13.45 -1.30 -6.13
C LEU A 227 14.31 -2.22 -5.25
N VAL A 228 14.81 -3.31 -5.82
CA VAL A 228 15.64 -4.29 -5.11
C VAL A 228 16.93 -4.56 -5.86
N ALA A 229 18.02 -4.73 -5.13
CA ALA A 229 19.35 -5.06 -5.62
C ALA A 229 19.88 -6.31 -4.89
N PRO A 230 20.80 -7.08 -5.48
CA PRO A 230 21.44 -8.18 -4.78
C PRO A 230 22.15 -7.70 -3.50
N SER A 231 21.95 -8.39 -2.37
CA SER A 231 22.69 -8.13 -1.13
C SER A 231 23.95 -9.00 -0.97
N GLY A 232 24.09 -10.02 -1.82
CA GLY A 232 25.09 -11.09 -1.66
C GLY A 232 24.62 -12.25 -0.77
N THR A 233 23.46 -12.13 -0.11
CA THR A 233 22.90 -13.15 0.76
C THR A 233 21.60 -13.74 0.15
N PRO A 234 21.48 -15.07 -0.02
CA PRO A 234 20.26 -15.70 -0.49
C PRO A 234 19.02 -15.32 0.34
N GLY A 235 17.90 -15.03 -0.33
CA GLY A 235 16.66 -14.62 0.33
C GLY A 235 16.66 -13.20 0.92
N SER A 236 17.72 -12.42 0.63
CA SER A 236 17.85 -11.03 1.04
C SER A 236 18.22 -10.13 -0.13
N TRP A 237 17.79 -8.87 -0.06
CA TRP A 237 18.06 -7.83 -1.07
C TRP A 237 18.37 -6.50 -0.40
N LEU A 238 19.00 -5.60 -1.13
CA LEU A 238 19.13 -4.19 -0.75
C LEU A 238 18.00 -3.39 -1.38
N LEU A 239 17.44 -2.45 -0.63
CA LEU A 239 16.49 -1.48 -1.16
C LEU A 239 17.24 -0.53 -2.09
N ARG A 240 16.71 -0.37 -3.30
CA ARG A 240 17.22 0.59 -4.27
C ARG A 240 16.33 1.83 -4.28
N ALA A 241 16.89 2.97 -3.85
CA ALA A 241 16.20 4.25 -3.77
C ALA A 241 16.71 5.22 -4.84
N ASP A 242 16.27 5.03 -6.08
CA ASP A 242 16.60 5.96 -7.17
C ASP A 242 15.80 7.26 -7.01
N ARG A 243 16.45 8.30 -6.48
CA ARG A 243 15.83 9.61 -6.21
C ARG A 243 15.37 10.35 -7.46
N SER A 244 15.79 9.90 -8.65
CA SER A 244 15.32 10.45 -9.92
C SER A 244 14.03 9.78 -10.43
N HIS A 245 13.54 8.74 -9.75
CA HIS A 245 12.37 8.00 -10.18
C HIS A 245 11.10 8.87 -10.15
N PRO A 246 10.44 9.12 -11.30
CA PRO A 246 9.41 10.15 -11.42
C PRO A 246 8.11 9.83 -10.66
N VAL A 247 7.80 8.55 -10.45
CA VAL A 247 6.62 8.11 -9.68
C VAL A 247 6.94 7.94 -8.19
N ILE A 248 8.07 7.33 -7.83
CA ILE A 248 8.39 7.08 -6.41
C ILE A 248 8.72 8.38 -5.69
N PHE A 249 9.57 9.22 -6.28
CA PHE A 249 10.01 10.51 -5.73
C PHE A 249 9.41 11.67 -6.54
N ASP A 250 8.10 11.59 -6.79
CA ASP A 250 7.33 12.64 -7.49
C ASP A 250 7.30 13.98 -6.74
N SER A 251 7.60 13.95 -5.45
CA SER A 251 7.75 15.09 -4.56
C SER A 251 9.05 14.96 -3.77
N GLN A 252 9.58 16.09 -3.26
CA GLN A 252 10.80 16.07 -2.47
C GLN A 252 10.55 15.32 -1.14
N SER A 253 10.87 14.02 -1.14
CA SER A 253 10.85 13.18 0.05
C SER A 253 12.28 12.95 0.55
N ASP A 254 12.46 13.05 1.87
CA ASP A 254 13.74 12.88 2.56
C ASP A 254 13.94 11.45 3.11
N HIS A 255 13.00 10.56 2.83
CA HIS A 255 12.97 9.13 3.17
C HIS A 255 12.27 8.36 2.02
N MET A 256 12.30 7.02 2.04
CA MET A 256 11.57 6.22 1.05
C MET A 256 10.05 6.41 1.24
N PRO A 257 9.31 6.88 0.23
CA PRO A 257 7.86 7.04 0.34
C PRO A 257 7.16 5.69 0.52
N GLY A 258 6.02 5.68 1.21
CA GLY A 258 5.26 4.45 1.48
C GLY A 258 4.93 3.63 0.22
N ARG A 259 4.67 4.30 -0.92
CA ARG A 259 4.50 3.63 -2.23
C ARG A 259 5.74 2.84 -2.66
N GLY A 260 6.94 3.35 -2.41
CA GLY A 260 8.20 2.69 -2.75
C GLY A 260 8.49 1.52 -1.84
N VAL A 261 8.19 1.65 -0.54
CA VAL A 261 8.24 0.53 0.42
C VAL A 261 7.30 -0.60 -0.01
N ILE A 262 6.04 -0.27 -0.34
CA ILE A 262 5.03 -1.23 -0.79
C ILE A 262 5.46 -1.94 -2.09
N GLU A 263 5.97 -1.20 -3.09
CA GLU A 263 6.46 -1.82 -4.32
C GLU A 263 7.69 -2.68 -4.06
N ALA A 264 8.62 -2.25 -3.21
CA ALA A 264 9.78 -3.06 -2.84
C ALA A 264 9.36 -4.38 -2.16
N MET A 265 8.31 -4.35 -1.31
CA MET A 265 7.72 -5.56 -0.74
C MET A 265 7.18 -6.50 -1.83
N ARG A 266 6.46 -5.96 -2.82
CA ARG A 266 5.92 -6.73 -3.95
C ARG A 266 7.04 -7.37 -4.79
N GLN A 267 8.12 -6.64 -5.04
CA GLN A 267 9.30 -7.15 -5.77
C GLN A 267 10.04 -8.24 -5.01
N ALA A 268 10.29 -8.05 -3.72
CA ALA A 268 10.92 -9.06 -2.87
C ALA A 268 10.05 -10.32 -2.76
N ALA A 269 8.73 -10.17 -2.65
CA ALA A 269 7.81 -11.30 -2.64
C ALA A 269 7.86 -12.09 -3.95
N GLN A 270 7.92 -11.41 -5.10
CA GLN A 270 8.06 -12.07 -6.40
C GLN A 270 9.35 -12.90 -6.47
N LEU A 271 10.49 -12.29 -6.13
CA LEU A 271 11.79 -12.97 -6.12
C LEU A 271 11.80 -14.17 -5.17
N ALA A 272 11.23 -14.04 -3.97
CA ALA A 272 11.17 -15.12 -3.00
C ALA A 272 10.29 -16.29 -3.45
N THR A 273 9.24 -16.04 -4.23
CA THR A 273 8.38 -17.11 -4.77
C THR A 273 8.92 -17.73 -6.07
N GLY A 274 9.78 -17.03 -6.80
CA GLY A 274 10.35 -17.50 -8.07
C GLY A 274 9.38 -17.50 -9.25
N TYR A 275 8.15 -16.99 -9.10
CA TYR A 275 7.21 -16.89 -10.21
C TYR A 275 7.57 -15.70 -11.12
N GLU A 276 7.51 -15.94 -12.43
CA GLU A 276 7.76 -14.92 -13.44
C GLU A 276 6.79 -13.73 -13.35
N HIS A 277 5.52 -14.01 -13.06
CA HIS A 277 4.50 -12.99 -12.83
C HIS A 277 3.65 -13.34 -11.62
N ILE A 278 3.39 -12.34 -10.78
CA ILE A 278 2.54 -12.48 -9.61
C ILE A 278 1.48 -11.39 -9.55
N ILE A 279 0.33 -11.73 -8.98
CA ILE A 279 -0.58 -10.74 -8.40
C ILE A 279 -0.55 -10.83 -6.88
N VAL A 280 -0.92 -9.74 -6.23
CA VAL A 280 -1.04 -9.65 -4.76
C VAL A 280 -2.49 -9.29 -4.44
N PRO A 281 -3.44 -10.25 -4.39
CA PRO A 281 -4.85 -9.96 -4.10
C PRO A 281 -5.10 -9.36 -2.71
N SER A 282 -4.18 -9.55 -1.76
CA SER A 282 -4.30 -8.95 -0.44
C SER A 282 -2.92 -8.64 0.13
N MET A 283 -2.85 -7.54 0.87
CA MET A 283 -1.66 -7.11 1.58
C MET A 283 -2.07 -6.49 2.91
N ASN A 284 -1.24 -6.71 3.93
CA ASN A 284 -1.20 -5.91 5.14
C ASN A 284 0.24 -5.44 5.34
N ALA A 285 0.47 -4.14 5.32
CA ALA A 285 1.77 -3.52 5.51
C ALA A 285 1.75 -2.61 6.75
N GLU A 286 2.81 -2.68 7.55
CA GLU A 286 3.05 -1.83 8.70
C GLU A 286 4.35 -1.05 8.48
N PHE A 287 4.32 0.25 8.79
CA PHE A 287 5.43 1.19 8.66
C PHE A 287 5.84 1.62 10.06
N CYS A 288 6.97 1.11 10.53
CA CYS A 288 7.44 1.30 11.90
C CYS A 288 8.35 2.52 12.03
N ARG A 289 9.13 2.80 10.98
CA ARG A 289 10.15 3.85 10.95
C ARG A 289 10.33 4.41 9.54
N TYR A 290 10.92 5.60 9.46
CA TYR A 290 11.42 6.12 8.20
C TYR A 290 12.51 5.19 7.67
N VAL A 291 12.47 4.91 6.37
CA VAL A 291 13.58 4.28 5.66
C VAL A 291 14.43 5.39 5.07
N GLU A 292 15.59 5.61 5.65
CA GLU A 292 16.49 6.69 5.28
C GLU A 292 17.24 6.39 3.98
N LEU A 293 17.49 7.45 3.21
CA LEU A 293 18.06 7.35 1.85
C LEU A 293 19.60 7.38 1.83
N ASP A 294 20.23 7.68 2.96
CA ASP A 294 21.68 7.87 3.10
C ASP A 294 22.42 6.60 3.55
N ARG A 295 21.69 5.50 3.79
CA ARG A 295 22.27 4.24 4.24
C ARG A 295 21.49 3.03 3.77
N PRO A 296 22.12 1.84 3.72
CA PRO A 296 21.47 0.63 3.23
C PRO A 296 20.21 0.28 4.02
N CYS A 297 19.21 -0.24 3.32
CA CYS A 297 18.06 -0.92 3.92
C CYS A 297 17.97 -2.32 3.31
N HIS A 298 17.86 -3.34 4.15
CA HIS A 298 17.80 -4.74 3.74
C HIS A 298 16.34 -5.18 3.66
N LEU A 299 16.00 -5.93 2.62
CA LEU A 299 14.74 -6.66 2.51
C LEU A 299 15.01 -8.14 2.72
N THR A 300 14.13 -8.81 3.46
CA THR A 300 14.03 -10.27 3.50
C THR A 300 12.60 -10.67 3.15
N ALA A 301 12.45 -11.80 2.45
CA ALA A 301 11.14 -12.30 2.11
C ALA A 301 11.08 -13.83 2.29
N GLU A 302 10.05 -14.27 3.01
CA GLU A 302 9.82 -15.67 3.36
C GLU A 302 8.39 -16.05 2.95
N HIS A 303 8.28 -16.97 1.99
CA HIS A 303 6.98 -17.52 1.60
C HIS A 303 6.68 -18.80 2.38
N ARG A 304 5.39 -19.05 2.64
CA ARG A 304 4.90 -20.28 3.26
C ARG A 304 4.30 -21.21 2.21
N ARG A 305 3.91 -22.41 2.64
CA ARG A 305 3.14 -23.33 1.80
C ARG A 305 1.87 -22.62 1.28
N PRO A 306 1.46 -22.87 0.01
CA PRO A 306 0.22 -22.36 -0.51
C PRO A 306 -0.98 -22.76 0.37
N LEU A 307 -1.93 -21.84 0.51
CA LEU A 307 -3.25 -22.08 1.08
C LEU A 307 -4.10 -22.92 0.11
N PRO A 308 -5.21 -23.53 0.56
CA PRO A 308 -6.11 -24.33 -0.29
C PRO A 308 -6.67 -23.56 -1.51
N ASP A 309 -6.76 -22.24 -1.43
CA ASP A 309 -7.20 -21.34 -2.51
C ASP A 309 -6.06 -20.93 -3.48
N GLY A 310 -4.87 -21.50 -3.30
CA GLY A 310 -3.69 -21.23 -4.12
C GLY A 310 -2.96 -19.92 -3.79
N ARG A 311 -3.40 -19.14 -2.80
CA ARG A 311 -2.65 -17.99 -2.29
C ARG A 311 -1.43 -18.45 -1.52
N ILE A 312 -0.31 -17.77 -1.69
CA ILE A 312 0.98 -18.05 -1.08
C ILE A 312 1.24 -16.93 -0.07
N PRO A 313 1.15 -17.19 1.24
CA PRO A 313 1.45 -16.19 2.24
C PRO A 313 2.95 -15.89 2.23
N THR A 314 3.30 -14.65 1.92
CA THR A 314 4.69 -14.19 1.83
C THR A 314 4.90 -13.02 2.77
N ARG A 315 5.73 -13.24 3.80
CA ARG A 315 6.15 -12.19 4.71
C ARG A 315 7.35 -11.48 4.11
N VAL A 316 7.32 -10.14 4.10
CA VAL A 316 8.45 -9.31 3.72
C VAL A 316 8.80 -8.40 4.89
N THR A 317 10.09 -8.19 5.16
CA THR A 317 10.57 -7.29 6.21
C THR A 317 11.67 -6.40 5.67
N LEU A 318 11.57 -5.11 5.96
CA LEU A 318 12.58 -4.11 5.69
C LEU A 318 13.28 -3.77 7.01
N THR A 319 14.60 -3.93 7.03
CA THR A 319 15.46 -3.66 8.20
C THR A 319 16.48 -2.60 7.83
N GLN A 320 16.68 -1.61 8.68
CA GLN A 320 17.73 -0.59 8.55
C GLN A 320 18.29 -0.31 9.95
N ASP A 321 19.61 -0.27 10.06
CA ASP A 321 20.31 -0.14 11.35
C ASP A 321 19.88 -1.22 12.38
N ASP A 322 19.73 -2.47 11.92
CA ASP A 322 19.25 -3.62 12.69
C ASP A 322 17.84 -3.48 13.30
N GLU A 323 17.10 -2.43 12.92
CA GLU A 323 15.73 -2.20 13.34
C GLU A 323 14.74 -2.40 12.18
N VAL A 324 13.56 -2.95 12.51
CA VAL A 324 12.48 -3.10 11.54
C VAL A 324 11.93 -1.73 11.17
N ALA A 325 12.09 -1.35 9.90
CA ALA A 325 11.54 -0.12 9.35
C ALA A 325 10.12 -0.33 8.80
N ALA A 326 9.86 -1.48 8.17
CA ALA A 326 8.54 -1.87 7.71
C ALA A 326 8.40 -3.39 7.60
N ARG A 327 7.18 -3.89 7.64
CA ARG A 327 6.87 -5.31 7.43
C ARG A 327 5.56 -5.48 6.68
N GLY A 328 5.47 -6.52 5.86
CA GLY A 328 4.28 -6.82 5.08
C GLY A 328 3.95 -8.30 5.10
N MET A 329 2.65 -8.62 5.10
CA MET A 329 2.13 -9.93 4.74
C MET A 329 1.39 -9.78 3.40
N LEU A 330 1.93 -10.40 2.35
CA LEU A 330 1.37 -10.38 1.01
C LEU A 330 0.79 -11.76 0.72
N MET A 331 -0.47 -11.81 0.32
CA MET A 331 -1.05 -13.03 -0.25
C MET A 331 -0.75 -13.02 -1.74
N VAL A 332 0.22 -13.84 -2.17
CA VAL A 332 0.70 -13.88 -3.56
C VAL A 332 -0.06 -14.95 -4.35
N ARG A 333 -0.42 -14.69 -5.60
CA ARG A 333 -0.83 -15.74 -6.55
C ARG A 333 0.02 -15.65 -7.82
N PRO A 334 0.44 -16.77 -8.41
CA PRO A 334 0.97 -16.77 -9.76
C PRO A 334 -0.04 -16.15 -10.71
N ALA A 335 0.40 -15.24 -11.56
CA ALA A 335 -0.37 -14.87 -12.74
C ALA A 335 0.03 -15.87 -13.82
N ALA A 336 -0.88 -16.79 -14.17
CA ALA A 336 -0.70 -17.50 -15.42
C ALA A 336 -0.65 -16.44 -16.54
N ALA A 337 0.33 -16.54 -17.43
CA ALA A 337 0.17 -15.90 -18.73
C ALA A 337 -1.13 -16.43 -19.34
N ASP A 338 -1.83 -15.62 -20.13
CA ASP A 338 -2.86 -16.13 -21.04
C ASP A 338 -2.16 -17.02 -22.08
N SER A 339 -1.68 -18.19 -21.67
CA SER A 339 -1.21 -19.22 -22.55
C SER A 339 -2.47 -19.83 -23.16
N GLY A 340 -2.69 -19.53 -24.43
CA GLY A 340 -3.47 -20.44 -25.26
C GLY A 340 -2.97 -21.86 -25.00
N ALA A 341 -3.86 -22.68 -24.45
CA ALA A 341 -3.76 -24.12 -24.25
C ALA A 341 -2.35 -24.76 -24.32
N ASN A 342 -1.79 -25.07 -23.15
CA ASN A 342 -1.18 -26.37 -22.76
C ASN A 342 0.06 -26.22 -21.87
N GLY A 343 0.10 -27.04 -20.81
CA GLY A 343 1.36 -27.56 -20.27
C GLY A 343 1.93 -26.81 -19.07
N THR A 344 1.61 -27.30 -17.88
CA THR A 344 2.29 -27.01 -16.61
C THR A 344 3.80 -27.34 -16.67
N SER A 345 4.64 -26.41 -16.23
CA SER A 345 5.90 -26.74 -15.55
C SER A 345 6.26 -25.65 -14.55
N ALA A 346 6.35 -26.00 -13.26
CA ALA A 346 6.99 -25.16 -12.25
C ALA A 346 8.51 -25.11 -12.51
N PRO A 347 9.19 -23.96 -12.35
CA PRO A 347 10.64 -23.93 -12.44
C PRO A 347 11.25 -24.57 -11.19
N ALA A 348 12.32 -25.36 -11.40
CA ALA A 348 13.07 -26.03 -10.36
C ALA A 348 13.73 -25.03 -9.41
N ALA A 349 13.70 -25.34 -8.11
CA ALA A 349 14.45 -24.65 -7.09
C ALA A 349 15.94 -24.65 -7.43
N PHE A 350 16.57 -23.47 -7.50
CA PHE A 350 18.03 -23.38 -7.52
C PHE A 350 18.55 -23.83 -6.15
N ALA A 351 19.15 -25.01 -6.14
CA ALA A 351 19.90 -25.53 -5.02
C ALA A 351 21.22 -24.77 -4.88
N THR A 352 21.52 -24.48 -3.62
CA THR A 352 22.77 -23.99 -3.05
C THR A 352 24.02 -24.67 -3.65
N VAL A 353 25.03 -23.87 -4.00
CA VAL A 353 26.46 -24.20 -3.80
C VAL A 353 27.13 -22.98 -3.21
#